data_AF-A0A0E0KUL7-F1
#
_entry.id   AF-A0A0E0KUL7-F1
#
_cell.length_a   1.000
_cell.length_b   1.000
_cell.length_c   1.000
_cell.angle_alpha   90.00
_cell.angle_beta   90.00
_cell.angle_gamma   90.00
#
_symmetry.space_group_name_H-M   'P 1'
#
loop_
_entity.id
_entity.type
_entity.pdbx_description
1 polymer ?
#
loop_
_entity_poly.entity_id
_entity_poly.type
_entity_poly.pdbx_seq_one_letter_code
_entity_poly.pdbx_strand_id
1 'polypeptide(L)'
;MSTSNNGGPTVAVKLYIDKEKKKVMLAESDKDFVDVLFSFLTLPLGTVVRLLGKQSQVGCFDLLYKSVENLSEDHFQTQRLQGHAS
;
A
#
# COMPACT_ATOMS: atom_id res chain seq x y z
N MET A 1 -1.69 -27.65 -27.29
CA MET A 1 -2.24 -26.33 -27.61
C MET A 1 -2.38 -25.59 -26.28
N SER A 2 -1.40 -24.75 -25.94
CA SER A 2 -1.39 -24.04 -24.66
C SER A 2 -2.29 -22.81 -24.79
N THR A 3 -3.40 -22.81 -24.07
CA THR A 3 -4.33 -21.69 -24.01
C THR A 3 -3.66 -20.52 -23.28
N SER A 4 -3.31 -19.46 -24.01
CA SER A 4 -2.87 -18.19 -23.42
C SER A 4 -4.07 -17.52 -22.76
N ASN A 5 -4.10 -17.50 -21.43
CA ASN A 5 -5.08 -16.74 -20.68
C ASN A 5 -4.75 -15.24 -20.83
N ASN A 6 -5.52 -14.52 -21.65
CA ASN A 6 -5.43 -13.07 -21.84
C ASN A 6 -6.01 -12.29 -20.63
N GLY A 7 -5.71 -12.73 -19.41
CA GLY A 7 -6.00 -11.96 -18.20
C GLY A 7 -4.77 -11.15 -17.83
N GLY A 8 -4.88 -9.82 -17.74
CA GLY A 8 -3.82 -9.00 -17.17
C GLY A 8 -3.47 -9.43 -15.74
N PRO A 9 -2.42 -8.86 -15.13
CA PRO A 9 -2.06 -9.16 -13.75
C PRO A 9 -3.25 -8.93 -12.81
N THR A 10 -3.54 -9.91 -11.97
CA THR A 10 -4.64 -9.87 -10.99
C THR A 10 -4.08 -9.98 -9.58
N VAL A 11 -4.71 -9.30 -8.64
CA VAL A 11 -4.30 -9.29 -7.23
C VAL A 11 -5.44 -9.88 -6.40
N ALA A 12 -5.13 -10.89 -5.60
CA ALA A 12 -6.10 -11.55 -4.74
C ALA A 12 -6.19 -10.85 -3.37
N VAL A 13 -7.42 -10.56 -2.93
CA VAL A 13 -7.71 -9.98 -1.62
C VAL A 13 -8.82 -10.78 -0.97
N LYS A 14 -8.60 -11.22 0.28
CA LYS A 14 -9.60 -11.90 1.10
C LYS A 14 -10.31 -10.88 1.97
N LEU A 15 -11.63 -10.79 1.80
CA LEU A 15 -12.47 -9.86 2.55
C LEU A 15 -13.29 -10.60 3.61
N TYR A 16 -13.30 -10.06 4.82
CA TYR A 16 -14.17 -10.50 5.91
C TYR A 16 -15.32 -9.50 6.00
N ILE A 17 -16.53 -9.95 5.65
CA ILE A 17 -17.69 -9.07 5.45
C ILE A 17 -18.78 -9.41 6.47
N ASP A 18 -19.25 -8.40 7.18
CA ASP A 18 -20.53 -8.45 7.89
C ASP A 18 -21.65 -8.25 6.85
N LYS A 19 -22.32 -9.35 6.50
CA LYS A 19 -23.34 -9.35 5.44
C LYS A 19 -24.62 -8.61 5.84
N GLU A 20 -24.97 -8.64 7.13
CA GLU A 20 -26.18 -7.97 7.63
C GLU A 20 -26.00 -6.46 7.57
N LYS A 21 -24.83 -5.97 8.01
CA LYS A 21 -24.48 -4.54 7.96
C LYS A 21 -23.92 -4.10 6.61
N LYS A 22 -23.74 -5.02 5.66
CA LYS A 22 -23.10 -4.81 4.35
C LYS A 22 -21.76 -4.07 4.46
N LYS A 23 -20.94 -4.46 5.44
CA LYS A 23 -19.69 -3.77 5.80
C LYS A 23 -18.49 -4.71 5.72
N VAL A 24 -17.40 -4.25 5.12
CA VAL A 24 -16.09 -4.93 5.19
C VAL A 24 -15.48 -4.66 6.56
N MET A 25 -15.19 -5.72 7.31
CA MET A 25 -14.56 -5.63 8.64
C MET A 25 -13.03 -5.74 8.54
N LEU A 26 -12.52 -6.56 7.63
CA LEU A 26 -11.09 -6.77 7.42
C LEU A 26 -10.83 -7.12 5.95
N ALA A 27 -9.66 -6.71 5.46
CA ALA A 27 -9.10 -7.14 4.18
C ALA A 27 -7.69 -7.69 4.44
N GLU A 28 -7.45 -8.92 4.00
CA GLU A 28 -6.18 -9.62 4.07
C GLU A 28 -5.67 -9.82 2.64
N SER A 29 -4.41 -9.51 2.38
CA SER A 29 -3.81 -9.64 1.05
C SER A 29 -2.29 -9.76 1.15
N ASP A 30 -1.69 -10.21 0.06
CA ASP A 30 -0.25 -10.34 -0.10
C ASP A 30 0.42 -8.98 -0.37
N LYS A 31 1.76 -8.97 -0.31
CA LYS A 31 2.58 -7.75 -0.41
C LYS A 31 2.23 -6.90 -1.64
N ASP A 32 1.99 -7.53 -2.79
CA ASP A 32 1.74 -6.83 -4.06
C ASP A 32 0.54 -5.87 -3.99
N PHE A 33 -0.54 -6.25 -3.28
CA PHE A 33 -1.69 -5.37 -3.08
C PHE A 33 -1.33 -4.17 -2.20
N VAL A 34 -0.60 -4.45 -1.13
CA VAL A 34 -0.22 -3.47 -0.12
C VAL A 34 0.73 -2.43 -0.72
N ASP A 35 1.68 -2.85 -1.55
CA ASP A 35 2.59 -1.97 -2.28
C ASP A 35 1.82 -1.03 -3.22
N VAL A 36 0.86 -1.55 -4.00
CA VAL A 36 0.02 -0.73 -4.89
C VAL A 36 -0.81 0.26 -4.08
N LEU A 37 -1.45 -0.18 -3.00
CA LEU A 37 -2.23 0.70 -2.13
C LEU A 37 -1.35 1.83 -1.55
N PHE A 38 -0.17 1.51 -1.03
CA PHE A 38 0.74 2.53 -0.50
C PHE A 38 1.28 3.44 -1.60
N SER A 39 1.50 2.95 -2.83
CA SER A 39 1.94 3.80 -3.94
C SER A 39 0.97 4.96 -4.22
N PHE A 40 -0.33 4.73 -4.07
CA PHE A 40 -1.35 5.79 -4.18
C PHE A 40 -1.33 6.75 -2.99
N LEU A 41 -0.99 6.24 -1.81
CA LEU A 41 -0.99 7.00 -0.56
C LEU A 41 0.33 7.71 -0.29
N THR A 42 1.44 7.37 -0.95
CA THR A 42 2.77 7.97 -0.71
C THR A 42 2.74 9.49 -0.87
N LEU A 43 2.14 10.00 -1.96
CA LEU A 43 2.06 11.45 -2.20
C LEU A 43 1.07 12.16 -1.26
N PRO A 44 -0.18 11.67 -1.08
CA PRO A 44 -1.10 12.21 -0.08
C PRO A 44 -0.49 12.23 1.33
N LEU A 45 0.11 11.12 1.77
CA LEU A 45 0.67 10.97 3.11
C LEU A 45 1.90 11.86 3.30
N GLY A 46 2.82 11.91 2.33
CA GLY A 46 3.96 12.83 2.37
C GLY A 46 3.54 14.31 2.40
N THR A 47 2.44 14.64 1.72
CA THR A 47 1.87 16.00 1.75
C THR A 47 1.26 16.33 3.11
N VAL A 48 0.50 15.42 3.70
CA VAL A 48 -0.06 15.54 5.05
C VAL A 48 1.07 15.70 6.08
N VAL A 49 2.10 14.85 6.04
CA VAL A 49 3.26 14.95 6.94
C VAL A 49 3.98 16.31 6.80
N ARG A 50 4.17 16.80 5.57
CA ARG A 50 4.81 18.12 5.34
C ARG A 50 3.96 19.28 5.84
N LEU A 51 2.65 19.23 5.60
CA LEU A 51 1.73 20.32 5.94
C LEU A 51 1.47 20.40 7.44
N LEU A 52 1.41 19.25 8.12
CA LEU A 52 1.05 19.22 9.54
C LEU A 52 2.23 18.99 10.49
N GLY A 53 3.42 18.62 9.99
CA GLY A 53 4.59 18.32 10.80
C GLY A 53 4.46 17.02 11.61
N LYS A 54 5.49 16.68 12.40
CA LYS A 54 5.55 15.44 13.22
C LYS A 54 4.59 15.38 14.43
N GLN A 55 3.78 16.42 14.64
CA GLN A 55 2.94 16.61 15.83
C GLN A 55 1.54 17.08 15.44
N SER A 56 1.04 16.56 14.33
CA SER A 56 -0.32 16.84 13.94
C SER A 56 -1.24 15.96 14.76
N GLN A 57 -1.98 16.53 15.71
CA GLN A 57 -3.08 15.83 16.41
C GLN A 57 -4.24 15.43 15.48
N VAL A 58 -3.95 15.05 14.23
CA VAL A 58 -4.92 14.65 13.21
C VAL A 58 -5.18 13.16 13.34
N GLY A 59 -5.88 12.84 14.43
CA GLY A 59 -6.49 11.55 14.67
C GLY A 59 -5.53 10.38 14.51
N CYS A 60 -5.87 9.45 13.62
CA CYS A 60 -5.11 8.22 13.42
C CYS A 60 -3.90 8.36 12.47
N PHE A 61 -3.65 9.53 11.88
CA PHE A 61 -2.52 9.69 10.94
C PHE A 61 -1.16 9.50 11.61
N ASP A 62 -1.01 9.90 12.87
CA ASP A 62 0.21 9.65 13.65
C ASP A 62 0.46 8.15 13.83
N LEU A 63 -0.60 7.36 14.03
CA LEU A 63 -0.53 5.91 14.16
C LEU A 63 -0.22 5.24 12.83
N LEU A 64 -0.83 5.72 11.73
CA LEU A 64 -0.52 5.24 10.39
C LEU A 64 0.92 5.56 10.00
N TYR A 65 1.41 6.77 10.29
CA TYR A 65 2.80 7.16 10.05
C TYR A 65 3.77 6.26 10.81
N LYS A 66 3.55 6.06 12.12
CA LYS A 66 4.37 5.13 12.92
C LYS A 66 4.32 3.70 12.37
N SER A 67 3.17 3.24 11.90
CA SER A 67 3.06 1.91 11.30
C SER A 67 3.85 1.78 9.99
N VAL A 68 3.92 2.84 9.19
CA VAL A 68 4.71 2.87 7.95
C VAL A 68 6.20 3.04 8.24
N GLU A 69 6.57 3.88 9.20
CA GLU A 69 7.94 4.06 9.68
C GLU A 69 8.50 2.75 10.29
N ASN A 70 7.65 1.97 10.97
CA ASN A 70 8.00 0.65 11.52
C ASN A 70 7.91 -0.49 10.49
N LEU A 71 7.44 -0.23 9.26
CA LEU A 71 7.45 -1.23 8.19
C LEU A 71 8.89 -1.41 7.73
N SER A 72 9.45 -2.61 7.85
CA SER A 72 10.86 -2.87 7.53
C SER A 72 11.22 -2.43 6.10
N GLU A 73 12.40 -1.78 5.94
CA GLU A 73 12.90 -1.27 4.66
C GLU A 73 13.01 -2.34 3.56
N ASP A 74 13.05 -3.62 3.93
CA ASP A 74 13.02 -4.76 3.01
C ASP A 74 11.79 -4.76 2.07
N HIS A 75 10.70 -4.08 2.45
CA HIS A 75 9.51 -3.95 1.61
C HIS A 75 9.59 -2.82 0.56
N PHE A 76 10.56 -1.91 0.68
CA PHE A 76 10.69 -0.71 -0.17
C PHE A 76 11.85 -0.76 -1.18
N GLN A 77 12.47 -1.93 -1.39
CA GLN A 77 13.57 -2.09 -2.34
C GLN A 77 13.14 -1.71 -3.76
N THR A 78 13.40 -0.45 -4.12
CA THR A 78 13.31 0.03 -5.49
C THR A 78 14.57 -0.42 -6.18
N GLN A 79 14.42 -1.32 -7.15
CA GLN A 79 15.54 -1.72 -8.00
C GLN A 79 16.03 -0.47 -8.74
N ARG A 80 17.14 0.10 -8.27
CA ARG A 80 17.79 1.24 -8.91
C ARG A 80 18.15 0.81 -10.33
N LEU A 81 17.45 1.37 -11.33
CA LEU A 81 17.88 1.24 -12.72
C LEU A 81 19.25 1.94 -12.81
N GLN A 82 20.32 1.16 -12.80
CA GLN A 82 21.66 1.64 -13.15
C GLN A 82 21.61 2.03 -14.63
N GLY A 83 21.54 3.34 -14.88
CA GLY A 83 21.72 3.90 -16.19
C GLY A 83 23.14 3.60 -16.67
N HIS A 84 23.25 2.65 -17.59
CA HIS A 84 24.45 2.48 -18.39
C HIS A 84 24.42 3.58 -19.46
N ALA A 85 25.01 4.72 -19.15
CA ALA A 85 25.42 5.68 -20.17
C ALA A 85 26.68 5.08 -20.85
N SER A 86 26.52 4.63 -22.08
CA SER A 86 27.63 4.50 -23.04
C SER A 86 27.69 5.73 -23.92
#